data_AF-A0A7V4L873-F1
#
_entry.id   AF-A0A7V4L873-F1
#
_cell.length_a   1.000
_cell.length_b   1.000
_cell.length_c   1.000
_cell.angle_alpha   90.00
_cell.angle_beta   90.00
_cell.angle_gamma   90.00
#
_symmetry.space_group_name_H-M   'P 1'
#
loop_
_entity.id
_entity.type
_entity.pdbx_description
1 polymer ?
#
loop_
_entity_poly.entity_id
_entity_poly.type
_entity_poly.pdbx_seq_one_letter_code
_entity_poly.pdbx_strand_id
1 'polypeptide(L)'
;DSYAGGLFGPALKFAGFDAMAIKGKADKPVHIVVDDGNISFRDAGSFWGLTTTETEKRLKDEFRGKKKGKLSIAAIGPAAEKGVRFSGIVSDRRMFGRGGAGAVMGSKNLKAIVLMGSGKVPIADEARFSEVVARCKKALSEHPMTKKGGPFPRMVIIFNEPATTESVLGRPSSRAVITAWSEGALARSRQAAETEMHRAATPSVIPNTTAAVQSHPWSLTSLACWRCCWVHE
;
A
#
# COMPACT_ATOMS: atom_id res chain seq x y z
N ASP A 1 6.01 11.86 8.99
CA ASP A 1 6.17 10.39 8.88
C ASP A 1 4.98 9.80 8.13
N SER A 2 5.02 8.51 7.79
CA SER A 2 3.99 7.83 6.99
C SER A 2 4.02 6.33 7.32
N TYR A 3 2.86 5.68 7.33
CA TYR A 3 2.74 4.27 7.72
C TYR A 3 2.14 3.43 6.60
N ALA A 4 2.64 2.20 6.46
CA ALA A 4 2.06 1.19 5.62
C ALA A 4 2.13 -0.18 6.30
N GLY A 5 1.10 -1.00 6.11
CA GLY A 5 1.15 -2.41 6.48
C GLY A 5 1.83 -3.26 5.40
N GLY A 6 1.65 -4.58 5.46
CA GLY A 6 2.17 -5.51 4.45
C GLY A 6 3.47 -6.18 4.90
N LEU A 7 4.30 -6.57 3.93
CA LEU A 7 5.48 -7.42 4.15
C LEU A 7 6.80 -6.64 4.27
N PHE A 8 6.82 -5.35 3.96
CA PHE A 8 8.06 -4.56 3.91
C PHE A 8 8.78 -4.49 5.25
N GLY A 9 8.06 -4.14 6.33
CA GLY A 9 8.62 -4.09 7.68
C GLY A 9 9.16 -5.46 8.14
N PRO A 10 8.35 -6.55 8.08
CA PRO A 10 8.85 -7.89 8.38
C PRO A 10 10.04 -8.32 7.53
N ALA A 11 10.05 -8.02 6.22
CA ALA A 11 11.16 -8.35 5.34
C ALA A 11 12.45 -7.63 5.73
N LEU A 12 12.38 -6.37 6.16
CA LEU A 12 13.55 -5.63 6.66
C LEU A 12 14.13 -6.28 7.92
N LYS A 13 13.24 -6.63 8.87
CA LYS A 13 13.66 -7.28 10.11
C LYS A 13 14.25 -8.67 9.87
N PHE A 14 13.67 -9.46 8.98
CA PHE A 14 14.21 -10.77 8.58
C PHE A 14 15.53 -10.65 7.80
N ALA A 15 15.77 -9.52 7.12
CA ALA A 15 17.05 -9.23 6.49
C ALA A 15 18.13 -8.75 7.49
N GLY A 16 17.80 -8.65 8.79
CA GLY A 16 18.74 -8.34 9.86
C GLY A 16 18.75 -6.87 10.32
N PHE A 17 17.82 -6.04 9.87
CA PHE A 17 17.82 -4.60 10.16
C PHE A 17 16.55 -4.14 10.89
N ASP A 18 16.71 -3.22 11.85
CA ASP A 18 15.57 -2.55 12.51
C ASP A 18 15.10 -1.30 11.78
N ALA A 19 16.04 -0.59 11.15
CA ALA A 19 15.78 0.65 10.44
C ALA A 19 16.78 0.84 9.30
N MET A 20 16.39 1.69 8.33
CA MET A 20 17.24 2.09 7.22
C MET A 20 17.18 3.62 7.09
N ALA A 21 18.35 4.27 7.06
CA ALA A 21 18.47 5.71 6.88
C ALA A 21 19.19 6.03 5.57
N ILE A 22 18.47 6.65 4.63
CA ILE A 22 18.99 6.98 3.30
C ILE A 22 19.44 8.46 3.27
N LYS A 23 20.74 8.67 3.21
CA LYS A 23 21.38 9.99 3.13
C LYS A 23 21.91 10.25 1.71
N GLY A 24 22.16 11.53 1.40
CA GLY A 24 22.64 11.94 0.08
C GLY A 24 21.61 11.80 -1.04
N LYS A 25 22.11 11.80 -2.27
CA LYS A 25 21.38 11.66 -3.53
C LYS A 25 22.30 10.92 -4.51
N ALA A 26 21.77 9.99 -5.30
CA ALA A 26 22.52 9.34 -6.37
C ALA A 26 22.59 10.22 -7.63
N ASP A 27 23.68 10.16 -8.38
CA ASP A 27 23.83 10.95 -9.64
C ASP A 27 22.85 10.50 -10.72
N LYS A 28 22.49 9.22 -10.72
CA LYS A 28 21.54 8.60 -11.63
C LYS A 28 20.48 7.80 -10.87
N PRO A 29 19.34 7.46 -11.50
CA PRO A 29 18.35 6.56 -10.92
C PRO A 29 18.96 5.24 -10.43
N VAL A 30 18.73 4.91 -9.15
CA VAL A 30 19.15 3.64 -8.53
C VAL A 30 18.01 2.96 -7.80
N HIS A 31 18.15 1.67 -7.56
CA HIS A 31 17.36 0.93 -6.57
C HIS A 31 18.30 0.20 -5.61
N ILE A 32 17.86 0.07 -4.36
CA ILE A 32 18.61 -0.63 -3.32
C ILE A 32 18.12 -2.07 -3.27
N VAL A 33 19.03 -3.02 -3.16
CA VAL A 33 18.72 -4.43 -2.88
C VAL A 33 19.36 -4.80 -1.55
N VAL A 34 18.54 -5.29 -0.63
CA VAL A 34 18.97 -5.86 0.65
C VAL A 34 18.66 -7.35 0.64
N ASP A 35 19.69 -8.18 0.77
CA ASP A 35 19.61 -9.63 0.78
C ASP A 35 20.37 -10.19 1.99
N ASP A 36 19.63 -10.52 3.06
CA ASP A 36 20.18 -11.06 4.33
C ASP A 36 21.47 -10.37 4.80
N GLY A 37 21.40 -9.06 5.11
CA GLY A 37 22.54 -8.26 5.53
C GLY A 37 23.37 -7.66 4.39
N ASN A 38 23.31 -8.20 3.18
CA ASN A 38 24.05 -7.68 2.03
C ASN A 38 23.27 -6.55 1.36
N ILE A 39 23.89 -5.36 1.28
CA ILE A 39 23.28 -4.17 0.67
C ILE A 39 24.01 -3.84 -0.62
N SER A 40 23.26 -3.68 -1.72
CA SER A 40 23.81 -3.24 -3.01
C SER A 40 22.95 -2.16 -3.65
N PHE A 41 23.59 -1.25 -4.38
CA PHE A 41 22.95 -0.24 -5.19
C PHE A 41 23.03 -0.69 -6.65
N ARG A 42 21.88 -0.71 -7.33
CA ARG A 42 21.78 -1.13 -8.73
C ARG A 42 21.19 -0.02 -9.58
N ASP A 43 21.57 0.01 -10.84
CA ASP A 43 21.00 0.93 -11.81
C ASP A 43 19.48 0.75 -11.90
N ALA A 44 18.75 1.87 -11.93
CA ALA A 44 17.30 1.85 -12.08
C ALA A 44 16.80 2.68 -13.28
N GLY A 45 17.66 2.97 -14.25
CA GLY A 45 17.30 3.77 -15.43
C GLY A 45 16.14 3.15 -16.21
N SER A 46 16.14 1.83 -16.37
CA SER A 46 15.07 1.09 -17.06
C SER A 46 13.73 1.05 -16.30
N PHE A 47 13.72 1.41 -15.02
CA PHE A 47 12.53 1.48 -14.17
C PHE A 47 12.02 2.92 -14.00
N TRP A 48 12.85 3.93 -14.30
CA TRP A 48 12.46 5.33 -14.19
C TRP A 48 11.34 5.65 -15.20
N GLY A 49 10.30 6.37 -14.76
CA GLY A 49 9.10 6.65 -15.55
C GLY A 49 8.05 5.53 -15.52
N LEU A 50 8.38 4.32 -15.06
CA LEU A 50 7.39 3.24 -14.91
C LEU A 50 6.46 3.48 -13.73
N THR A 51 5.22 2.97 -13.83
CA THR A 51 4.29 2.93 -12.71
C THR A 51 4.84 2.06 -11.56
N THR A 52 4.33 2.25 -10.35
CA THR A 52 4.73 1.44 -9.19
C THR A 52 4.41 -0.04 -9.40
N THR A 53 3.26 -0.35 -10.01
CA THR A 53 2.83 -1.73 -10.30
C THR A 53 3.75 -2.41 -11.31
N GLU A 54 4.12 -1.71 -12.39
CA GLU A 54 5.06 -2.25 -13.38
C GLU A 54 6.46 -2.45 -12.79
N THR A 55 6.93 -1.47 -12.01
CA THR A 55 8.22 -1.54 -11.31
C THR A 55 8.26 -2.75 -10.39
N GLU A 56 7.26 -2.90 -9.52
CA GLU A 56 7.15 -4.04 -8.62
C GLU A 56 7.10 -5.37 -9.37
N LYS A 57 6.33 -5.46 -10.45
CA LYS A 57 6.21 -6.68 -11.25
C LYS A 57 7.56 -7.07 -11.84
N ARG A 58 8.24 -6.14 -12.54
CA ARG A 58 9.53 -6.39 -13.19
C ARG A 58 10.61 -6.78 -12.18
N LEU A 59 10.70 -6.05 -11.06
CA LEU A 59 11.63 -6.39 -9.99
C LEU A 59 11.30 -7.75 -9.37
N LYS A 60 10.02 -8.05 -9.08
CA LYS A 60 9.62 -9.38 -8.61
C LYS A 60 10.09 -10.46 -9.58
N ASP A 61 9.90 -10.25 -10.88
CA ASP A 61 10.29 -11.19 -11.92
C ASP A 61 11.82 -11.37 -12.01
N GLU A 62 12.62 -10.30 -11.86
CA GLU A 62 14.10 -10.36 -11.82
C GLU A 62 14.63 -11.22 -10.66
N PHE A 63 13.95 -11.15 -9.50
CA PHE A 63 14.32 -11.88 -8.28
C PHE A 63 13.53 -13.18 -8.09
N ARG A 64 12.65 -13.57 -9.03
CA ARG A 64 11.99 -14.88 -9.02
C ARG A 64 13.04 -15.99 -9.06
N GLY A 65 12.86 -17.02 -8.25
CA GLY A 65 13.77 -18.17 -8.17
C GLY A 65 15.10 -17.94 -7.45
N LYS A 66 15.53 -16.69 -7.24
CA LYS A 66 16.76 -16.34 -6.52
C LYS A 66 16.57 -16.12 -5.01
N LYS A 67 15.32 -16.06 -4.56
CA LYS A 67 14.97 -15.72 -3.17
C LYS A 67 15.05 -16.94 -2.23
N LYS A 68 15.75 -16.80 -1.11
CA LYS A 68 15.65 -17.71 0.05
C LYS A 68 14.62 -17.26 1.09
N GLY A 69 14.03 -16.06 0.94
CA GLY A 69 13.22 -15.41 1.98
C GLY A 69 11.98 -14.65 1.49
N LYS A 70 11.44 -13.81 2.39
CA LYS A 70 10.32 -12.90 2.11
C LYS A 70 10.82 -11.77 1.22
N LEU A 71 10.35 -11.75 -0.03
CA LEU A 71 10.56 -10.66 -0.97
C LEU A 71 9.50 -9.58 -0.75
N SER A 72 9.93 -8.35 -0.53
CA SER A 72 9.08 -7.17 -0.48
C SER A 72 9.74 -6.01 -1.20
N ILE A 73 8.95 -5.18 -1.85
CA ILE A 73 9.45 -4.05 -2.64
C ILE A 73 8.70 -2.81 -2.19
N ALA A 74 9.40 -1.69 -2.04
CA ALA A 74 8.83 -0.36 -1.94
C ALA A 74 9.34 0.48 -3.11
N ALA A 75 8.44 1.03 -3.92
CA ALA A 75 8.78 1.77 -5.13
C ALA A 75 8.03 3.09 -5.24
N ILE A 76 8.63 4.04 -5.96
CA ILE A 76 7.98 5.28 -6.37
C ILE A 76 7.51 5.22 -7.83
N GLY A 77 6.54 6.06 -8.17
CA GLY A 77 6.06 6.25 -9.53
C GLY A 77 6.37 7.65 -10.08
N PRO A 78 5.87 7.98 -11.28
CA PRO A 78 6.21 9.23 -11.99
C PRO A 78 5.90 10.51 -11.20
N ALA A 79 4.88 10.50 -10.34
CA ALA A 79 4.55 11.65 -9.50
C ALA A 79 5.71 12.02 -8.55
N ALA A 80 6.32 11.02 -7.91
CA ALA A 80 7.45 11.21 -7.00
C ALA A 80 8.73 11.56 -7.76
N GLU A 81 8.97 10.93 -8.91
CA GLU A 81 10.10 11.26 -9.80
C GLU A 81 10.07 12.71 -10.27
N LYS A 82 8.87 13.27 -10.47
CA LYS A 82 8.64 14.69 -10.82
C LYS A 82 8.53 15.63 -9.61
N GLY A 83 8.72 15.13 -8.39
CA GLY A 83 8.72 15.96 -7.18
C GLY A 83 7.34 16.42 -6.69
N VAL A 84 6.26 15.72 -7.04
CA VAL A 84 4.90 16.03 -6.53
C VAL A 84 4.90 15.89 -5.00
N ARG A 85 4.65 16.99 -4.30
CA ARG A 85 4.82 17.11 -2.82
C ARG A 85 3.98 16.14 -2.00
N PHE A 86 2.85 15.66 -2.53
CA PHE A 86 1.97 14.70 -1.86
C PHE A 86 2.14 13.26 -2.39
N SER A 87 3.16 13.00 -3.20
CA SER A 87 3.43 11.65 -3.69
C SER A 87 3.84 10.72 -2.55
N GLY A 88 3.41 9.46 -2.66
CA GLY A 88 3.72 8.41 -1.70
C GLY A 88 4.65 7.33 -2.27
N ILE A 89 4.95 6.36 -1.43
CA ILE A 89 5.71 5.15 -1.78
C ILE A 89 4.74 3.98 -1.73
N VAL A 90 4.73 3.13 -2.76
CA VAL A 90 3.88 1.94 -2.82
C VAL A 90 4.71 0.71 -2.49
N SER A 91 4.18 -0.17 -1.66
CA SER A 91 4.83 -1.43 -1.28
C SER A 91 3.84 -2.59 -1.23
N ASP A 92 4.00 -3.58 -2.11
CA ASP A 92 3.19 -4.81 -2.15
C ASP A 92 1.68 -4.54 -2.08
N ARG A 93 1.22 -3.54 -2.84
CA ARG A 93 -0.17 -3.03 -2.87
C ARG A 93 -0.62 -2.26 -1.61
N ARG A 94 0.30 -1.88 -0.74
CA ARG A 94 0.10 -0.92 0.36
C ARG A 94 0.80 0.40 0.03
N MET A 95 0.52 1.46 0.78
CA MET A 95 1.06 2.78 0.46
C MET A 95 1.42 3.58 1.69
N PHE A 96 2.61 4.18 1.66
CA PHE A 96 3.02 5.30 2.51
C PHE A 96 2.48 6.59 1.87
N GLY A 97 1.19 6.86 2.07
CA GLY A 97 0.42 7.74 1.19
C GLY A 97 0.46 9.24 1.53
N ARG A 98 0.91 9.61 2.73
CA ARG A 98 0.85 11.00 3.21
C ARG A 98 2.23 11.52 3.62
N GLY A 99 2.37 12.84 3.67
CA GLY A 99 3.57 13.52 4.14
C GLY A 99 4.70 13.66 3.12
N GLY A 100 4.45 13.32 1.84
CA GLY A 100 5.42 13.57 0.76
C GLY A 100 6.64 12.65 0.75
N ALA A 101 6.58 11.49 1.42
CA ALA A 101 7.68 10.54 1.47
C ALA A 101 8.14 10.10 0.06
N GLY A 102 7.22 9.99 -0.90
CA GLY A 102 7.55 9.69 -2.30
C GLY A 102 8.42 10.77 -2.93
N ALA A 103 8.11 12.05 -2.70
CA ALA A 103 8.87 13.17 -3.24
C ALA A 103 10.30 13.20 -2.68
N VAL A 104 10.47 12.87 -1.39
CA VAL A 104 11.78 12.78 -0.74
C VAL A 104 12.58 11.61 -1.31
N MET A 105 11.96 10.47 -1.56
CA MET A 105 12.63 9.32 -2.18
C MET A 105 13.02 9.61 -3.64
N GLY A 106 12.14 10.26 -4.40
CA GLY A 106 12.38 10.69 -5.77
C GLY A 106 13.49 11.74 -5.90
N SER A 107 13.55 12.72 -4.99
CA SER A 107 14.60 13.75 -5.02
C SER A 107 16.01 13.19 -4.81
N LYS A 108 16.12 11.97 -4.24
CA LYS A 108 17.37 11.23 -4.05
C LYS A 108 17.75 10.35 -5.24
N ASN A 109 16.99 10.38 -6.34
CA ASN A 109 17.10 9.46 -7.47
C ASN A 109 16.96 7.98 -7.07
N LEU A 110 16.20 7.70 -5.99
CA LEU A 110 15.97 6.34 -5.53
C LEU A 110 14.61 5.84 -6.02
N LYS A 111 14.62 4.91 -6.99
CA LYS A 111 13.40 4.36 -7.60
C LYS A 111 12.70 3.35 -6.71
N ALA A 112 13.45 2.45 -6.08
CA ALA A 112 12.90 1.36 -5.30
C ALA A 112 13.87 0.85 -4.23
N ILE A 113 13.32 0.15 -3.25
CA ILE A 113 14.03 -0.65 -2.27
C ILE A 113 13.46 -2.07 -2.36
N VAL A 114 14.32 -3.04 -2.62
CA VAL A 114 14.02 -4.46 -2.70
C VAL A 114 14.60 -5.12 -1.45
N LEU A 115 13.75 -5.80 -0.69
CA LEU A 115 14.13 -6.52 0.52
C LEU A 115 13.91 -8.02 0.32
N MET A 116 14.93 -8.80 0.64
CA MET A 116 14.90 -10.25 0.72
C MET A 116 15.47 -10.64 2.09
N GLY A 117 14.57 -11.04 2.99
CA GLY A 117 14.92 -11.47 4.34
C GLY A 117 14.49 -12.91 4.59
N SER A 118 15.42 -13.78 4.94
CA SER A 118 15.20 -15.19 5.29
C SER A 118 15.43 -15.50 6.77
N GLY A 119 16.00 -14.55 7.52
CA GLY A 119 16.29 -14.69 8.94
C GLY A 119 15.06 -14.85 9.83
N LYS A 120 15.32 -15.17 11.10
CA LYS A 120 14.32 -15.24 12.17
C LYS A 120 14.57 -14.14 13.20
N VAL A 121 13.50 -13.65 13.81
CA VAL A 121 13.61 -12.69 14.92
C VAL A 121 13.81 -13.47 16.21
N PRO A 122 14.89 -13.21 16.99
CA PRO A 122 15.07 -13.85 18.29
C PRO A 122 13.99 -13.38 19.25
N ILE A 123 13.37 -14.32 19.96
CA ILE A 123 12.34 -14.06 20.96
C ILE A 123 12.93 -14.46 22.31
N ALA A 124 12.90 -13.54 23.28
CA ALA A 124 13.52 -13.77 24.59
C ALA A 124 12.87 -14.93 25.37
N ASP A 125 11.54 -15.07 25.26
CA ASP A 125 10.76 -16.13 25.88
C ASP A 125 9.69 -16.62 24.89
N GLU A 126 10.01 -17.71 24.18
CA GLU A 126 9.14 -18.27 23.14
C GLU A 126 7.83 -18.82 23.71
N ALA A 127 7.87 -19.44 24.89
CA ALA A 127 6.71 -20.04 25.53
C ALA A 127 5.69 -18.96 25.91
N ARG A 128 6.16 -17.92 26.64
CA ARG A 128 5.31 -16.79 27.03
C ARG A 128 4.83 -15.99 25.84
N PHE A 129 5.67 -15.79 24.82
CA PHE A 129 5.25 -15.10 23.60
C PHE A 129 4.11 -15.85 22.90
N SER A 130 4.22 -17.16 22.74
CA SER A 130 3.18 -17.99 22.13
C SER A 130 1.86 -17.93 22.90
N GLU A 131 1.93 -18.01 24.24
CA GLU A 131 0.76 -17.87 25.12
C GLU A 131 0.05 -16.52 24.93
N VAL A 132 0.81 -15.41 24.95
CA VAL A 132 0.27 -14.05 24.75
C VAL A 132 -0.33 -13.90 23.35
N VAL A 133 0.33 -14.41 22.32
CA VAL A 133 -0.20 -14.38 20.94
C VAL A 133 -1.52 -15.14 20.85
N ALA A 134 -1.63 -16.31 21.46
CA ALA A 134 -2.87 -17.09 21.49
C ALA A 134 -4.00 -16.31 22.18
N ARG A 135 -3.72 -15.70 23.34
CA ARG A 135 -4.67 -14.85 24.07
C ARG A 135 -5.14 -13.66 23.23
N CYS A 136 -4.23 -12.95 22.58
CA CYS A 136 -4.55 -11.79 21.73
C CYS A 136 -5.39 -12.21 20.51
N LYS A 137 -5.05 -13.32 19.85
CA LYS A 137 -5.84 -13.86 18.73
C LYS A 137 -7.26 -14.22 19.16
N LYS A 138 -7.40 -14.88 20.31
CA LYS A 138 -8.71 -15.21 20.89
C LYS A 138 -9.54 -13.96 21.15
N ALA A 139 -8.98 -12.98 21.85
CA ALA A 139 -9.64 -11.70 22.13
C ALA A 139 -10.10 -11.00 20.84
N LEU A 140 -9.26 -10.92 19.81
CA LEU A 140 -9.63 -10.32 18.52
C LEU A 140 -10.75 -11.08 17.80
N SER A 141 -10.76 -12.40 17.91
CA SER A 141 -11.78 -13.24 17.26
C SER A 141 -13.14 -13.19 17.96
N GLU A 142 -13.18 -12.96 19.26
CA GLU A 142 -14.40 -12.93 20.08
C GLU A 142 -14.97 -11.51 20.21
N HIS A 143 -14.13 -10.48 20.04
CA HIS A 143 -14.53 -9.09 20.24
C HIS A 143 -15.64 -8.69 19.24
N PRO A 144 -16.75 -8.08 19.70
CA PRO A 144 -17.93 -7.79 18.88
C PRO A 144 -17.64 -7.02 17.59
N MET A 145 -16.68 -6.09 17.62
CA MET A 145 -16.28 -5.31 16.45
C MET A 145 -15.46 -6.13 15.44
N THR A 146 -14.45 -6.85 15.90
CA THR A 146 -13.39 -7.44 15.05
C THR A 146 -13.62 -8.91 14.72
N LYS A 147 -14.61 -9.56 15.34
CA LYS A 147 -14.99 -10.93 15.02
C LYS A 147 -15.34 -11.08 13.55
N LYS A 148 -15.23 -12.30 13.03
CA LYS A 148 -15.62 -12.60 11.65
C LYS A 148 -17.11 -12.32 11.47
N GLY A 149 -17.43 -11.28 10.69
CA GLY A 149 -18.82 -10.83 10.49
C GLY A 149 -19.26 -9.68 11.42
N GLY A 150 -18.36 -9.16 12.27
CA GLY A 150 -18.58 -7.95 13.05
C GLY A 150 -18.61 -6.68 12.18
N PRO A 151 -19.09 -5.56 12.74
CA PRO A 151 -19.29 -4.28 12.04
C PRO A 151 -18.00 -3.53 11.73
N PHE A 152 -16.82 -4.02 12.14
CA PHE A 152 -15.56 -3.37 11.80
C PHE A 152 -15.40 -3.36 10.27
N PRO A 153 -15.18 -2.18 9.66
CA PRO A 153 -15.29 -2.01 8.22
C PRO A 153 -14.21 -2.83 7.50
N ARG A 154 -14.63 -3.99 6.98
CA ARG A 154 -14.12 -4.41 5.67
C ARG A 154 -14.60 -3.35 4.69
N MET A 155 -13.77 -2.98 3.72
CA MET A 155 -14.03 -1.89 2.75
C MET A 155 -15.47 -1.88 2.17
N VAL A 156 -16.13 -3.04 2.18
CA VAL A 156 -17.56 -3.27 1.90
C VAL A 156 -18.54 -2.36 2.66
N ILE A 157 -18.30 -1.99 3.94
CA ILE A 157 -19.31 -1.26 4.74
C ILE A 157 -19.41 0.23 4.35
N ILE A 158 -18.32 0.85 3.88
CA ILE A 158 -18.37 2.26 3.42
C ILE A 158 -19.21 2.41 2.14
N PHE A 159 -19.28 1.36 1.32
CA PHE A 159 -20.03 1.39 0.07
C PHE A 159 -21.48 0.89 0.21
N ASN A 160 -21.77 0.01 1.19
CA ASN A 160 -23.06 -0.67 1.25
C ASN A 160 -24.08 -0.11 2.24
N GLU A 161 -23.69 0.77 3.17
CA GLU A 161 -24.65 1.42 4.06
C GLU A 161 -24.81 2.91 3.71
N PRO A 162 -26.05 3.44 3.61
CA PRO A 162 -26.29 4.86 3.54
C PRO A 162 -26.01 5.44 4.94
N ALA A 163 -24.74 5.49 5.33
CA ALA A 163 -24.35 6.32 6.45
C ALA A 163 -24.63 7.75 6.01
N THR A 164 -25.69 8.33 6.56
CA THR A 164 -25.93 9.77 6.47
C THR A 164 -24.64 10.46 6.84
N THR A 165 -24.07 11.17 5.87
CA THR A 165 -22.76 11.80 5.92
C THR A 165 -22.61 12.76 7.11
N GLU A 166 -23.72 13.18 7.74
CA GLU A 166 -23.75 13.96 8.97
C GLU A 166 -23.30 13.23 10.24
N SER A 167 -23.53 11.91 10.36
CA SER A 167 -23.34 11.21 11.64
C SER A 167 -21.88 10.85 11.94
N VAL A 168 -21.04 10.76 10.90
CA VAL A 168 -19.62 10.33 11.02
C VAL A 168 -18.63 11.46 10.77
N LEU A 169 -19.00 12.45 9.95
CA LEU A 169 -18.15 13.57 9.58
C LEU A 169 -18.85 14.86 10.03
N GLY A 170 -18.49 15.35 11.22
CA GLY A 170 -18.98 16.62 11.74
C GLY A 170 -18.95 17.72 10.67
N ARG A 171 -19.95 18.60 10.70
CA ARG A 171 -20.31 19.63 9.71
C ARG A 171 -19.16 20.03 8.75
N PRO A 172 -19.32 19.90 7.43
CA PRO A 172 -18.30 20.33 6.49
C PRO A 172 -18.11 21.85 6.61
N SER A 173 -16.92 22.27 7.06
CA SER A 173 -16.47 23.65 6.87
C SER A 173 -16.40 23.93 5.36
N SER A 174 -16.76 25.16 4.97
CA SER A 174 -17.02 25.68 3.61
C SER A 174 -15.95 25.47 2.52
N ARG A 175 -14.90 24.70 2.77
CA ARG A 175 -13.88 24.30 1.79
C ARG A 175 -13.86 22.81 1.44
N ALA A 176 -14.65 21.98 2.12
CA ALA A 176 -14.87 20.58 1.73
C ALA A 176 -16.23 20.46 1.05
N VAL A 177 -16.32 20.87 -0.22
CA VAL A 177 -17.44 20.47 -1.07
C VAL A 177 -17.20 19.01 -1.44
N ILE A 178 -17.65 18.11 -0.57
CA ILE A 178 -18.08 16.79 -1.02
C ILE A 178 -19.41 17.08 -1.70
N THR A 179 -19.43 17.16 -3.04
CA THR A 179 -20.71 17.10 -3.75
C THR A 179 -21.38 15.81 -3.29
N ALA A 180 -22.57 15.93 -2.70
CA ALA A 180 -23.37 14.80 -2.27
C ALA A 180 -23.38 13.76 -3.40
N TRP A 181 -22.99 12.53 -3.08
CA TRP A 181 -23.13 11.42 -4.01
C TRP A 181 -24.62 11.33 -4.32
N SER A 182 -25.02 11.56 -5.58
CA SER A 182 -26.40 11.28 -5.98
C SER A 182 -26.69 9.80 -5.68
N GLU A 183 -27.96 9.44 -5.45
CA GLU A 183 -28.33 8.03 -5.22
C GLU A 183 -27.75 7.10 -6.30
N GLY A 184 -27.65 7.59 -7.54
CA GLY A 184 -27.00 6.87 -8.63
C GLY A 184 -25.48 6.66 -8.45
N ALA A 185 -24.77 7.55 -7.76
CA ALA A 185 -23.35 7.39 -7.48
C ALA A 185 -23.10 6.36 -6.36
N LEU A 186 -23.96 6.32 -5.33
CA LEU A 186 -23.97 5.26 -4.33
C LEU A 186 -24.31 3.89 -4.94
N ALA A 187 -25.32 3.84 -5.82
CA ALA A 187 -25.70 2.61 -6.53
C ALA A 187 -24.55 2.09 -7.42
N ARG A 188 -23.85 2.98 -8.15
CA ARG A 188 -22.67 2.61 -8.96
C ARG A 188 -21.51 2.12 -8.10
N SER A 189 -21.27 2.72 -6.94
CA SER A 189 -20.21 2.24 -6.04
C SER A 189 -20.53 0.89 -5.42
N ARG A 190 -21.81 0.62 -5.10
CA ARG A 190 -22.26 -0.72 -4.67
C ARG A 190 -22.09 -1.74 -5.78
N GLN A 191 -22.57 -1.43 -6.98
CA GLN A 191 -22.42 -2.29 -8.14
C GLN A 191 -20.95 -2.59 -8.42
N ALA A 192 -20.05 -1.60 -8.39
CA ALA A 192 -18.62 -1.79 -8.57
C ALA A 192 -17.98 -2.63 -7.44
N ALA A 193 -18.41 -2.44 -6.18
CA ALA A 193 -17.94 -3.29 -5.08
C ALA A 193 -18.40 -4.75 -5.22
N GLU A 194 -19.57 -5.00 -5.82
CA GLU A 194 -20.11 -6.33 -6.04
C GLU A 194 -19.54 -7.00 -7.30
N THR A 195 -19.32 -6.26 -8.39
CA THR A 195 -18.86 -6.81 -9.68
C THR A 195 -17.35 -6.87 -9.83
N GLU A 196 -16.60 -5.94 -9.23
CA GLU A 196 -15.15 -5.81 -9.46
C GLU A 196 -14.29 -6.38 -8.33
N MET A 197 -14.89 -6.72 -7.18
CA MET A 197 -14.15 -7.18 -6.01
C MET A 197 -13.91 -8.70 -6.05
N HIS A 198 -12.79 -9.11 -6.64
CA HIS A 198 -12.57 -10.53 -6.92
C HIS A 198 -12.00 -11.35 -5.75
N ARG A 199 -11.15 -10.77 -4.88
CA ARG A 199 -10.55 -11.47 -3.71
C ARG A 199 -10.08 -10.51 -2.60
N ALA A 200 -10.22 -10.95 -1.34
CA ALA A 200 -9.44 -10.39 -0.23
C ALA A 200 -8.00 -10.92 -0.31
N ALA A 201 -7.00 -10.05 -0.44
CA ALA A 201 -5.61 -10.48 -0.61
C ALA A 201 -4.67 -9.73 0.32
N THR A 202 -4.02 -10.45 1.24
CA THR A 202 -2.63 -10.20 1.69
C THR A 202 -2.16 -11.37 2.55
N PRO A 203 -0.93 -11.90 2.38
CA PRO A 203 -0.28 -12.69 3.41
C PRO A 203 0.27 -11.70 4.44
N SER A 204 -0.42 -11.56 5.57
CA SER A 204 0.04 -10.76 6.70
C SER A 204 -0.14 -11.55 7.98
N VAL A 205 0.57 -11.18 9.04
CA VAL A 205 0.45 -11.82 10.38
C VAL A 205 -0.92 -11.51 11.01
N ILE A 206 -1.72 -10.63 10.41
CA ILE A 206 -3.02 -10.18 10.90
C ILE A 206 -4.11 -11.16 10.41
N PRO A 207 -4.96 -11.68 11.32
CA PRO A 207 -6.02 -12.65 10.97
C PRO A 207 -7.20 -12.02 10.20
N ASN A 208 -7.35 -10.69 10.22
CA ASN A 208 -8.44 -9.97 9.56
C ASN A 208 -7.94 -9.15 8.37
N THR A 209 -8.41 -9.50 7.17
CA THR A 209 -8.05 -8.81 5.92
C THR A 209 -9.01 -7.66 5.64
N THR A 210 -8.49 -6.43 5.53
CA THR A 210 -9.24 -5.23 5.13
C THR A 210 -9.00 -4.81 3.68
N ALA A 211 -8.06 -5.46 2.97
CA ALA A 211 -7.72 -5.15 1.59
C ALA A 211 -8.70 -5.82 0.60
N ALA A 212 -9.12 -5.03 -0.39
CA ALA A 212 -9.87 -5.46 -1.55
C ALA A 212 -9.00 -5.33 -2.81
N VAL A 213 -9.18 -6.25 -3.76
CA VAL A 213 -8.65 -6.12 -5.11
C VAL A 213 -9.82 -5.85 -6.04
N GLN A 214 -9.76 -4.72 -6.75
CA GLN A 214 -10.72 -4.36 -7.78
C GLN A 214 -10.04 -4.49 -9.15
N SER A 215 -10.75 -5.03 -10.15
CA SER A 215 -10.35 -4.89 -11.55
C SER A 215 -11.44 -4.16 -12.32
N HIS A 216 -11.07 -3.06 -12.95
CA HIS A 216 -11.96 -2.28 -13.80
C HIS A 216 -11.72 -2.66 -15.26
N PRO A 217 -12.77 -2.97 -16.05
CA PRO A 217 -12.63 -3.29 -17.46
C PRO A 217 -12.61 -2.01 -18.33
N TRP A 218 -11.60 -1.15 -18.24
CA TRP A 218 -11.53 0.04 -19.13
C TRP A 218 -10.11 0.25 -19.70
N SER A 219 -9.93 -0.22 -20.94
CA SER A 219 -9.05 0.41 -21.93
C SER A 219 -9.88 1.44 -22.72
N LEU A 220 -9.26 2.60 -23.01
CA LEU A 220 -9.63 3.61 -24.01
C LEU A 220 -10.71 4.67 -23.75
N THR A 221 -11.67 4.52 -22.85
CA THR A 221 -12.76 5.53 -22.78
C THR A 221 -12.54 6.69 -21.80
N SER A 222 -11.50 6.64 -20.95
CA SER A 222 -11.19 7.70 -19.96
C SER A 222 -10.62 8.99 -20.60
N LEU A 223 -10.17 8.92 -21.85
CA LEU A 223 -9.70 10.07 -22.62
C LEU A 223 -10.86 11.00 -23.06
N ALA A 224 -12.10 10.53 -23.07
CA ALA A 224 -13.26 11.35 -23.42
C ALA A 224 -13.74 12.24 -22.25
N CYS A 225 -13.56 11.81 -21.00
CA CYS A 225 -14.04 12.55 -19.82
C CYS A 225 -13.11 13.73 -19.43
N TRP A 226 -11.80 13.62 -19.73
CA TRP A 226 -10.85 14.72 -19.56
C TRP A 226 -11.06 15.88 -20.55
N ARG A 227 -11.75 15.64 -21.68
CA ARG A 227 -11.98 16.66 -22.71
C ARG A 227 -13.22 17.53 -22.45
N CYS A 228 -14.12 17.14 -21.55
CA CYS A 228 -15.30 17.93 -21.18
C CYS A 228 -15.08 18.91 -20.01
N CYS A 229 -13.97 18.81 -19.26
CA CYS A 229 -13.65 19.76 -18.17
C CYS A 229 -12.79 20.96 -18.62
N TRP A 230 -12.52 21.12 -19.92
CA TRP A 230 -11.64 22.17 -20.45
C TRP A 230 -12.22 22.91 -21.66
N VAL A 231 -13.54 23.08 -21.69
CA VAL A 231 -14.23 24.08 -22.52
C VAL A 231 -15.36 24.67 -21.70
N HIS A 232 -15.06 25.73 -20.96
CA HIS A 232 -15.92 26.90 -20.78
C HIS A 232 -15.01 28.04 -20.29
N GLU A 233 -15.19 29.18 -20.96
CA GLU A 233 -14.48 30.46 -20.84
C GLU A 233 -14.34 30.98 -19.41
#